data_AF-A0A2G9LZ92-F1
#
_entry.id   AF-A0A2G9LZ92-F1
#
_cell.length_a   1.000
_cell.length_b   1.000
_cell.length_c   1.000
_cell.angle_alpha   90.00
_cell.angle_beta   90.00
_cell.angle_gamma   90.00
#
_symmetry.space_group_name_H-M   'P 1'
#
loop_
_entity.id
_entity.type
_entity.pdbx_description
1 polymer ?
#
loop_
_entity_poly.entity_id
_entity_poly.type
_entity_poly.pdbx_seq_one_letter_code
_entity_poly.pdbx_strand_id
1 'polypeptide(L)'
;MNYSFKPYNKEHMARTYGASLKISTKYAVEVARMIRGKSLARAKAMLSAVISKEKAVPFKRRHGDMAHQKEIGVGRFPVKCS
;
A
#
# COMPACT_ATOMS: atom_id res chain seq x y z
N MET A 1 -19.82 5.33 -10.85
CA MET A 1 -18.37 5.25 -10.53
C MET A 1 -17.78 4.09 -11.30
N ASN A 2 -16.89 4.35 -12.25
CA ASN A 2 -16.36 3.32 -13.13
C ASN A 2 -14.99 2.84 -12.63
N TYR A 3 -14.82 1.53 -12.49
CA TYR A 3 -13.55 0.94 -12.07
C TYR A 3 -12.58 0.85 -13.24
N SER A 4 -11.30 1.12 -12.98
CA SER A 4 -10.23 0.93 -13.98
C SER A 4 -10.03 -0.55 -14.36
N PHE A 5 -10.39 -1.48 -13.47
CA PHE A 5 -10.24 -2.92 -13.71
C PHE A 5 -11.46 -3.47 -14.46
N LYS A 6 -11.24 -3.95 -15.70
CA LYS A 6 -12.30 -4.37 -16.63
C LYS A 6 -12.79 -5.82 -16.45
N PRO A 7 -11.94 -6.86 -16.38
CA PRO A 7 -12.39 -8.25 -16.39
C PRO A 7 -12.84 -8.70 -14.99
N TYR A 8 -14.09 -8.42 -14.63
CA TYR A 8 -14.63 -8.74 -13.30
C TYR A 8 -15.70 -9.81 -13.35
N ASN A 9 -15.45 -10.89 -12.62
CA ASN A 9 -16.42 -11.95 -12.37
C ASN A 9 -16.99 -11.79 -10.96
N LYS A 10 -18.30 -11.59 -10.85
CA LYS A 10 -19.02 -11.37 -9.58
C LYS A 10 -19.00 -12.60 -8.66
N GLU A 11 -18.90 -13.81 -9.20
CA GLU A 11 -18.95 -15.06 -8.44
C GLU A 11 -17.65 -15.33 -7.67
N HIS A 12 -16.51 -14.94 -8.23
CA HIS A 12 -15.19 -15.26 -7.69
C HIS A 12 -14.40 -14.04 -7.21
N MET A 13 -14.92 -12.82 -7.38
CA MET A 13 -14.20 -11.59 -7.05
C MET A 13 -15.05 -10.62 -6.21
N ALA A 14 -14.42 -10.07 -5.18
CA ALA A 14 -14.96 -8.96 -4.41
C ALA A 14 -14.33 -7.62 -4.85
N ARG A 15 -15.09 -6.53 -4.74
CA ARG A 15 -14.62 -5.15 -4.97
C ARG A 15 -14.93 -4.30 -3.76
N THR A 16 -14.05 -3.37 -3.46
CA THR A 16 -14.23 -2.36 -2.41
C THR A 16 -13.83 -0.99 -2.93
N TYR A 17 -14.39 0.05 -2.33
CA TYR A 17 -14.10 1.43 -2.71
C TYR A 17 -14.17 2.34 -1.48
N GLY A 18 -13.19 3.25 -1.36
CA GLY A 18 -13.16 4.31 -0.36
C GLY A 18 -12.95 5.65 -1.04
N ALA A 19 -13.81 6.62 -0.75
CA ALA A 19 -13.74 7.98 -1.29
C ALA A 19 -13.29 8.98 -0.23
N SER A 20 -12.68 10.08 -0.69
CA SER A 20 -12.44 11.28 0.13
C SER A 20 -11.70 11.02 1.46
N LEU A 21 -10.83 10.01 1.48
CA LEU A 21 -10.00 9.68 2.64
C LEU A 21 -8.95 10.77 2.86
N LYS A 22 -8.78 11.23 4.11
CA LYS A 22 -7.79 12.25 4.51
C LYS A 22 -6.38 11.67 4.59
N ILE A 23 -5.89 11.07 3.50
CA ILE A 23 -4.57 10.42 3.40
C ILE A 23 -3.77 10.97 2.22
N SER A 24 -2.44 10.87 2.31
CA SER A 24 -1.56 11.28 1.22
C SER A 24 -1.60 10.27 0.09
N THR A 25 -1.93 10.74 -1.12
CA THR A 25 -1.93 9.90 -2.33
C THR A 25 -0.53 9.39 -2.69
N LYS A 26 0.53 10.14 -2.36
CA LYS A 26 1.92 9.72 -2.60
C LYS A 26 2.26 8.45 -1.80
N TYR A 27 1.80 8.38 -0.55
CA TYR A 27 2.02 7.25 0.34
C TYR A 27 1.09 6.08 0.01
N ALA A 28 -0.19 6.36 -0.22
CA ALA A 28 -1.17 5.33 -0.57
C ALA A 28 -0.77 4.52 -1.82
N VAL A 29 -0.17 5.16 -2.83
CA VAL A 29 0.27 4.47 -4.05
C VAL A 29 1.42 3.49 -3.78
N GLU A 30 2.39 3.84 -2.94
CA GLU A 30 3.52 2.95 -2.61
C GLU A 30 3.05 1.79 -1.71
N VAL A 31 2.15 2.05 -0.74
CA VAL A 31 1.52 1.01 0.08
C VAL A 31 0.70 0.04 -0.79
N ALA A 32 -0.13 0.54 -1.70
CA ALA A 32 -0.92 -0.27 -2.62
C ALA A 32 -0.04 -1.12 -3.56
N ARG A 33 1.13 -0.59 -3.95
CA ARG A 33 2.12 -1.35 -4.72
C ARG A 33 2.76 -2.46 -3.89
N MET A 34 3.05 -2.21 -2.62
CA MET A 34 3.66 -3.18 -1.72
C MET A 34 2.78 -4.43 -1.49
N ILE A 35 1.46 -4.24 -1.34
CA ILE A 35 0.51 -5.34 -1.08
C ILE A 35 -0.02 -6.02 -2.36
N ARG A 36 0.25 -5.47 -3.54
CA ARG A 36 -0.25 -5.99 -4.82
C ARG A 36 0.20 -7.43 -5.05
N GLY A 37 -0.75 -8.31 -5.38
CA GLY A 37 -0.48 -9.73 -5.66
C GLY A 37 -0.17 -10.58 -4.43
N LYS A 38 -0.41 -10.07 -3.22
CA LYS A 38 -0.29 -10.84 -1.98
C LYS A 38 -1.64 -11.42 -1.56
N SER A 39 -1.62 -12.52 -0.81
CA SER A 39 -2.81 -13.05 -0.15
C SER A 39 -3.31 -12.08 0.92
N LEU A 40 -4.61 -12.16 1.25
CA LEU A 40 -5.23 -11.28 2.23
C LEU A 40 -4.54 -11.36 3.61
N ALA A 41 -4.22 -12.57 4.07
CA ALA A 41 -3.55 -12.78 5.35
C ALA A 41 -2.16 -12.12 5.37
N ARG A 42 -1.38 -12.28 4.30
CA ARG A 42 -0.05 -11.67 4.19
C ARG A 42 -0.13 -10.15 4.08
N ALA A 43 -1.10 -9.62 3.33
CA ALA A 43 -1.31 -8.19 3.22
C ALA A 43 -1.63 -7.56 4.58
N LYS A 44 -2.56 -8.16 5.35
CA LYS A 44 -2.89 -7.70 6.71
C LYS A 44 -1.68 -7.70 7.63
N ALA A 45 -0.93 -8.80 7.68
CA ALA A 45 0.29 -8.90 8.49
C ALA A 45 1.33 -7.84 8.10
N MET A 46 1.51 -7.58 6.80
CA MET A 46 2.43 -6.55 6.32
C MET A 46 1.98 -5.14 6.72
N LEU A 47 0.69 -4.82 6.65
CA LEU A 47 0.16 -3.51 7.06
C LEU A 47 0.31 -3.29 8.57
N SER A 48 0.01 -4.31 9.39
CA SER A 48 0.25 -4.29 10.83
C SER A 48 1.73 -4.04 11.17
N ALA A 49 2.67 -4.72 10.47
CA ALA A 49 4.09 -4.50 10.68
C ALA A 49 4.55 -3.08 10.29
N VAL A 50 3.89 -2.43 9.31
CA VAL A 50 4.16 -1.02 8.98
C VAL A 50 3.66 -0.09 10.07
N ILE A 51 2.48 -0.38 10.65
CA ILE A 51 1.92 0.39 11.77
C ILE A 51 2.84 0.29 13.00
N SER A 52 3.34 -0.91 13.31
CA SER A 52 4.32 -1.15 14.38
C SER A 52 5.74 -0.64 14.07
N LYS A 53 5.96 -0.09 12.87
CA LYS A 53 7.27 0.38 12.37
C LYS A 53 8.36 -0.69 12.29
N GLU A 54 7.96 -1.96 12.23
CA GLU A 54 8.88 -3.10 12.05
C GLU A 54 9.28 -3.24 10.59
N LYS A 55 8.38 -2.89 9.66
CA LYS A 55 8.58 -3.05 8.23
C LYS A 55 8.41 -1.75 7.47
N ALA A 56 9.47 -1.30 6.80
CA ALA A 56 9.42 -0.11 5.96
C ALA A 56 8.73 -0.40 4.62
N VAL A 57 7.94 0.57 4.15
CA VAL A 57 7.37 0.56 2.79
C VAL A 57 8.44 1.11 1.84
N PRO A 58 8.80 0.39 0.76
CA PRO A 58 9.75 0.88 -0.23
C PRO A 58 9.15 2.04 -1.03
N PHE A 59 9.90 3.13 -1.19
CA PHE A 59 9.49 4.28 -1.98
C PHE A 59 10.18 4.28 -3.34
N LYS A 60 9.48 3.84 -4.39
CA LYS A 60 10.08 3.71 -5.74
C LYS A 60 9.93 4.93 -6.64
N ARG A 61 8.88 5.73 -6.48
CA ARG A 61 8.63 6.89 -7.37
C ARG A 61 8.79 8.23 -6.66
N ARG A 62 8.37 8.32 -5.40
CA ARG A 62 8.31 9.58 -4.65
C ARG A 62 9.38 9.55 -3.57
N HIS A 63 10.66 9.51 -3.97
CA HIS A 63 11.80 9.26 -3.07
C HIS A 63 12.77 10.45 -2.91
N GLY A 64 12.36 11.66 -3.26
CA GLY A 64 13.18 12.86 -3.04
C GLY A 64 13.43 13.11 -1.55
N ASP A 65 14.69 13.39 -1.19
CA ASP A 65 15.15 13.77 0.15
C ASP A 65 14.71 12.82 1.28
N MET A 66 14.60 11.53 1.00
CA MET A 66 14.22 10.54 1.99
C MET A 66 15.38 9.67 2.42
N ALA A 67 15.44 9.43 3.74
CA ALA A 67 16.43 8.56 4.34
C ALA A 67 16.30 7.12 3.85
N HIS A 68 17.45 6.47 3.68
CA HIS A 68 17.51 5.04 3.44
C HIS A 68 17.12 4.26 4.70
N GLN A 69 16.53 3.10 4.46
CA GLN A 69 16.19 2.09 5.44
C GLN A 69 17.02 0.84 5.14
N LYS A 70 17.27 0.06 6.19
CA LYS A 70 18.04 -1.18 6.11
C LYS A 70 17.41 -2.12 5.06
N GLU A 71 18.25 -2.71 4.22
CA GLU A 71 17.92 -3.68 3.15
C GLU A 71 17.06 -3.19 1.96
N ILE A 72 16.30 -2.10 2.12
CA ILE A 72 15.28 -1.68 1.14
C ILE A 72 15.72 -0.42 0.35
N GLY A 73 16.73 0.30 0.82
CA GLY A 73 17.07 1.63 0.29
C GLY A 73 16.04 2.64 0.77
N VAL A 74 15.53 3.52 -0.08
CA VAL A 74 14.58 4.56 0.36
C VAL A 74 13.26 3.96 0.88
N GLY A 75 12.92 4.24 2.14
CA GLY A 75 11.73 3.68 2.78
C GLY A 75 11.17 4.54 3.92
N ARG A 76 9.87 4.42 4.20
CA ARG A 76 9.17 5.07 5.33
C ARG A 76 8.09 4.16 5.91
N PHE A 77 7.53 4.57 7.04
CA PHE A 77 6.44 3.89 7.75
C PHE A 77 5.16 4.74 7.73
N PRO A 78 4.35 4.70 6.65
CA PRO A 78 3.16 5.52 6.52
C PRO A 78 1.97 4.97 7.33
N VAL A 79 1.99 5.18 8.66
CA VAL A 79 0.99 4.63 9.60
C VAL A 79 -0.47 4.97 9.22
N LYS A 80 -0.74 6.19 8.73
CA LYS A 80 -2.11 6.61 8.39
C LYS A 80 -2.68 5.93 7.14
N CYS A 81 -1.82 5.37 6.29
CA CYS A 81 -2.22 4.78 5.01
C CYS A 81 -2.21 3.25 5.04
N SER A 82 -1.66 2.66 6.10
CA SER A 82 -1.55 1.21 6.31
C SER A 82 -2.70 0.71 7.17
#